data_AF-A0A0Q4LWU1-F1
#
_entry.id   AF-A0A0Q4LWU1-F1
#
_cell.length_a   1.000
_cell.length_b   1.000
_cell.length_c   1.000
_cell.angle_alpha   90.00
_cell.angle_beta   90.00
_cell.angle_gamma   90.00
#
_symmetry.space_group_name_H-M   'P 1'
#
loop_
_entity.id
_entity.type
_entity.pdbx_description
1 polymer ?
#
loop_
_entity_poly.entity_id
_entity_poly.type
_entity_poly.pdbx_seq_one_letter_code
_entity_poly.pdbx_strand_id
1 'polypeptide(L)'
;MRAAPDRWLAIGVPVVAGLAILAAAALLLPGPLEVLHVERRARPPIVVSVAVPPPARPTPVIPLDRPPPLPAIAAQIATADAATLAALTQRLIDAGEKVTTLQVAYDLAAAGRGPVALAYLAARPDGASAASWPLRMDLLAKAGRKDEAAALLARTVEGRGEVPAPAIVAAAYALDRPDLLVRAAQAGAIPRPDAALTLDLVQRLEQRKRYDLIATLDRVSSDWRAKDPWTAIRVAQARGDRAGALAAAGMLPPAQVEAAREAILAQAGDKAGLRAQVMARAGASGADLPILAERLLALGARDDATALLMRASATGGTDRAAARRLLYLLGPRPDARDLAWLRQRTLSGDADEQRQWLSAYAERDRPAEALAFLGRHPLADRNETLLTRLTLANAAGDGAGARAVLARLLDGRALSVDQLRAASGATPRRVDPAQAAALARARIAAGIAFPRDRIDLAWSAWNGGDAARTIALLRDHLGDHPNDVAAIRLMADAQAKANGAGAARPWLERALAATPEAGRTRAELLDRLGRGREAVAMVEALRDADPADRTLANLHARLLIAQGQPGRARMVLAQ
;
A
#
# COMPACT_ATOMS: atom_id res chain seq x y z
N MET A 1 14.97 21.86 21.04
CA MET A 1 15.18 22.75 19.88
C MET A 1 14.20 22.36 18.79
N ARG A 2 13.36 23.32 18.39
CA ARG A 2 12.34 23.23 17.34
C ARG A 2 13.01 23.44 15.98
N ALA A 3 12.63 22.66 14.97
CA ALA A 3 12.51 23.14 13.58
C ALA A 3 11.86 22.09 12.67
N ALA A 4 10.59 22.31 12.36
CA ALA A 4 9.94 22.15 11.05
C ALA A 4 8.73 23.11 11.12
N PRO A 5 8.36 23.87 10.06
CA PRO A 5 8.11 23.32 8.72
C PRO A 5 8.36 24.26 7.52
N ASP A 6 9.17 23.83 6.55
CA ASP A 6 9.36 24.56 5.26
C ASP A 6 8.62 23.94 4.07
N ARG A 7 7.66 23.03 4.31
CA ARG A 7 6.92 22.34 3.23
C ARG A 7 5.60 23.00 2.80
N TRP A 8 5.15 24.05 3.49
CA TRP A 8 3.89 24.73 3.16
C TRP A 8 4.02 25.80 2.06
N LEU A 9 5.23 26.34 1.84
CA LEU A 9 5.45 27.42 0.87
C LEU A 9 5.53 26.94 -0.59
N ALA A 10 5.86 25.67 -0.85
CA ALA A 10 5.99 25.14 -2.21
C ALA A 10 4.66 24.72 -2.87
N ILE A 11 3.57 24.56 -2.09
CA ILE A 11 2.28 24.08 -2.59
C ILE A 11 1.16 25.12 -2.41
N GLY A 12 1.23 26.00 -1.40
CA GLY A 12 0.17 26.97 -1.12
C GLY A 12 0.10 28.17 -2.08
N VAL A 13 1.26 28.65 -2.54
CA VAL A 13 1.35 29.92 -3.31
C VAL A 13 0.78 29.82 -4.75
N PRO A 14 0.95 28.72 -5.51
CA PRO A 14 0.39 28.62 -6.87
C PRO A 14 -1.15 28.50 -6.89
N VAL A 15 -1.75 27.89 -5.87
CA VAL A 15 -3.20 27.63 -5.81
C VAL A 15 -3.99 28.91 -5.47
N VAL A 16 -3.44 29.76 -4.60
CA VAL A 16 -4.08 31.04 -4.25
C VAL A 16 -3.95 32.06 -5.39
N ALA A 17 -2.80 32.08 -6.09
CA ALA A 17 -2.61 32.94 -7.26
C ALA A 17 -3.51 32.52 -8.45
N GLY A 18 -3.72 31.22 -8.66
CA GLY A 18 -4.62 30.70 -9.71
C GLY A 18 -6.11 31.02 -9.47
N LEU A 19 -6.56 31.02 -8.21
CA LEU A 19 -7.93 31.39 -7.84
C LEU A 19 -8.20 32.90 -7.98
N ALA A 20 -7.22 33.75 -7.69
CA ALA A 20 -7.36 35.20 -7.84
C ALA A 20 -7.46 35.64 -9.32
N ILE A 21 -6.74 34.97 -10.23
CA ILE A 21 -6.78 35.27 -11.67
C ILE A 21 -8.10 34.79 -12.31
N LEU A 22 -8.66 33.66 -11.86
CA LEU A 22 -9.98 33.18 -12.30
C LEU A 22 -11.13 34.06 -11.79
N ALA A 23 -11.02 34.60 -10.57
CA ALA A 23 -12.00 35.54 -10.04
C ALA A 23 -11.97 36.90 -10.76
N ALA A 24 -10.78 37.38 -11.17
CA ALA A 24 -10.63 38.61 -11.93
C ALA A 24 -11.14 38.48 -13.39
N ALA A 25 -11.02 37.29 -14.01
CA ALA A 25 -11.55 37.03 -15.35
C ALA A 25 -13.09 36.95 -15.40
N ALA A 26 -13.74 36.57 -14.29
CA ALA A 26 -15.21 36.56 -14.18
C ALA A 26 -15.83 37.96 -14.04
N LEU A 27 -15.04 38.97 -13.66
CA LEU A 27 -15.48 40.37 -13.48
C LEU A 27 -15.35 41.23 -14.76
N LEU A 28 -14.77 40.69 -15.83
CA LEU A 28 -14.56 41.39 -17.12
C LEU A 28 -15.47 40.89 -18.25
N LEU A 29 -16.43 40.01 -17.95
CA LEU A 29 -17.42 39.54 -18.93
C LEU A 29 -18.69 40.41 -18.86
N PRO A 30 -19.16 40.99 -19.98
CA PRO A 30 -20.38 41.80 -20.01
C PRO A 30 -21.59 40.94 -19.63
N GLY A 31 -22.40 41.46 -18.71
CA GLY A 31 -23.51 40.72 -18.13
C GLY A 31 -24.67 40.50 -19.12
N PRO A 32 -25.48 39.44 -18.95
CA PRO A 32 -26.58 39.07 -19.85
C PRO A 32 -27.70 40.13 -19.98
N LEU A 33 -27.68 41.18 -19.14
CA LEU A 33 -28.60 42.32 -19.22
C LEU A 33 -28.13 43.38 -20.23
N GLU A 34 -26.84 43.51 -20.52
CA GLU A 34 -26.31 44.43 -21.54
C GLU A 34 -26.56 43.89 -22.97
N VAL A 35 -26.50 42.57 -23.13
CA VAL A 35 -26.78 41.87 -24.41
C VAL A 35 -28.25 41.97 -24.80
N LEU A 36 -29.19 41.87 -23.84
CA LEU A 36 -30.63 42.01 -24.10
C LEU A 36 -31.07 43.47 -24.36
N HIS A 37 -30.27 44.46 -23.95
CA HIS A 37 -30.58 45.88 -24.18
C HIS A 37 -30.18 46.36 -25.59
N VAL A 38 -29.17 45.72 -26.20
CA VAL A 38 -28.71 46.01 -27.57
C VAL A 38 -29.62 45.33 -28.62
N GLU A 39 -30.09 44.11 -28.37
CA GLU A 39 -31.02 43.41 -29.28
C GLU A 39 -32.38 44.09 -29.42
N ARG A 40 -32.85 44.80 -28.37
CA ARG A 40 -34.14 45.52 -28.41
C ARG A 40 -34.08 46.85 -29.17
N ARG A 41 -32.90 47.43 -29.39
CA ARG A 41 -32.73 48.68 -30.18
C ARG A 41 -32.54 48.45 -31.68
N ALA A 42 -32.35 47.21 -32.13
CA ALA A 42 -32.02 46.90 -33.53
C ALA A 42 -33.22 46.48 -34.41
N ARG A 43 -34.47 46.61 -33.95
CA ARG A 43 -35.66 46.32 -34.77
C ARG A 43 -36.29 47.62 -35.31
N PRO A 44 -36.40 47.80 -36.65
CA PRO A 44 -37.00 48.99 -37.23
C PRO A 44 -38.52 49.02 -37.01
N PRO A 45 -39.14 50.20 -36.85
CA PRO A 45 -40.58 50.31 -36.61
C PRO A 45 -41.39 50.01 -37.88
N ILE A 46 -42.41 49.16 -37.74
CA ILE A 46 -43.49 49.01 -38.72
C ILE A 46 -44.43 50.20 -38.53
N VAL A 47 -44.45 51.09 -39.51
CA VAL A 47 -45.40 52.21 -39.61
C VAL A 47 -46.75 51.64 -40.06
N VAL A 48 -47.76 51.70 -39.18
CA VAL A 48 -49.15 51.48 -39.57
C VAL A 48 -49.79 52.85 -39.78
N SER A 49 -50.04 53.21 -41.04
CA SER A 49 -50.81 54.39 -41.42
C SER A 49 -52.25 54.25 -40.90
N VAL A 50 -52.62 55.06 -39.92
CA VAL A 50 -54.02 55.25 -39.52
C VAL A 50 -54.64 56.23 -40.51
N ALA A 51 -55.58 55.75 -41.31
CA ALA A 51 -56.38 56.59 -42.20
C ALA A 51 -57.31 57.51 -41.36
N VAL A 52 -57.18 58.81 -41.59
CA VAL A 52 -58.07 59.86 -41.07
C VAL A 52 -59.39 59.81 -41.84
N PRO A 53 -60.56 59.70 -41.19
CA PRO A 53 -61.83 60.02 -41.83
C PRO A 53 -62.14 61.53 -41.72
N PRO A 54 -62.80 62.12 -42.75
CA PRO A 54 -63.01 63.56 -42.89
C PRO A 54 -64.10 64.14 -41.97
N PRO A 55 -64.17 65.48 -41.80
CA PRO A 55 -65.01 66.10 -40.80
C PRO A 55 -66.44 66.45 -41.23
N ALA A 56 -67.28 66.50 -40.19
CA ALA A 56 -68.46 67.34 -39.93
C ALA A 56 -69.79 67.04 -40.65
N ARG A 57 -70.84 66.82 -39.85
CA ARG A 57 -72.01 67.73 -39.69
C ARG A 57 -73.03 67.20 -38.65
N PRO A 58 -74.00 68.02 -38.19
CA PRO A 58 -74.52 68.01 -36.82
C PRO A 58 -75.63 67.00 -36.54
N THR A 59 -75.84 66.81 -35.24
CA THR A 59 -76.84 65.98 -34.53
C THR A 59 -78.25 65.96 -35.11
N PRO A 60 -78.91 64.79 -35.08
CA PRO A 60 -80.32 64.67 -34.76
C PRO A 60 -80.53 64.19 -33.31
N VAL A 61 -81.58 64.75 -32.71
CA VAL A 61 -82.14 64.49 -31.39
C VAL A 61 -82.59 63.02 -31.26
N ILE A 62 -82.26 62.36 -30.15
CA ILE A 62 -82.90 61.09 -29.72
C ILE A 62 -83.42 61.31 -28.27
N PRO A 63 -84.66 60.87 -27.98
CA PRO A 63 -85.48 61.29 -26.84
C PRO A 63 -84.96 60.89 -25.44
N LEU A 64 -85.40 61.67 -24.44
CA LEU A 64 -85.27 61.40 -23.01
C LEU A 64 -85.92 60.06 -22.64
N ASP A 65 -85.09 59.07 -22.34
CA ASP A 65 -85.16 58.24 -21.12
C ASP A 65 -83.92 57.35 -21.09
N ARG A 66 -82.82 57.86 -20.51
CA ARG A 66 -81.58 57.11 -20.31
C ARG A 66 -81.22 57.17 -18.82
N PRO A 67 -80.94 56.04 -18.15
CA PRO A 67 -80.34 56.07 -16.82
C PRO A 67 -79.03 56.88 -16.86
N PRO A 68 -78.61 57.49 -15.72
CA PRO A 68 -77.44 58.35 -15.67
C PRO A 68 -76.21 57.66 -16.29
N PRO A 69 -75.33 58.38 -17.01
CA PRO A 69 -74.14 57.78 -17.60
C PRO A 69 -73.32 57.13 -16.47
N LEU A 70 -73.13 55.82 -16.57
CA LEU A 70 -72.27 55.09 -15.63
C LEU A 70 -70.89 55.75 -15.63
N PRO A 71 -70.29 56.01 -14.46
CA PRO A 71 -68.99 56.68 -14.40
C PRO A 71 -67.95 55.85 -15.18
N ALA A 72 -67.14 56.54 -16.00
CA ALA A 72 -66.10 55.88 -16.79
C ALA A 72 -65.11 55.20 -15.85
N ILE A 73 -64.99 53.87 -15.95
CA ILE A 73 -64.12 53.07 -15.09
C ILE A 73 -62.67 53.59 -15.11
N ALA A 74 -62.21 54.10 -16.25
CA ALA A 74 -60.90 54.72 -16.43
C ALA A 74 -60.61 55.86 -15.44
N ALA A 75 -61.61 56.70 -15.12
CA ALA A 75 -61.46 57.80 -14.17
C ALA A 75 -61.32 57.32 -12.72
N GLN A 76 -61.83 56.13 -12.42
CA GLN A 76 -61.83 55.55 -11.07
C GLN A 76 -60.58 54.71 -10.79
N ILE A 77 -59.83 54.29 -11.82
CA ILE A 77 -58.62 53.47 -11.67
C ILE A 77 -57.56 54.17 -10.81
N ALA A 78 -57.49 55.49 -10.83
CA ALA A 78 -56.52 56.26 -10.06
C ALA A 78 -56.81 56.28 -8.54
N THR A 79 -58.08 56.26 -8.13
CA THR A 79 -58.48 56.65 -6.77
C THR A 79 -59.37 55.63 -6.04
N ALA A 80 -60.24 54.91 -6.75
CA ALA A 80 -61.21 54.01 -6.12
C ALA A 80 -60.55 52.79 -5.48
N ASP A 81 -61.19 52.22 -4.46
CA ASP A 81 -60.76 50.96 -3.84
C ASP A 81 -61.20 49.73 -4.65
N ALA A 82 -60.69 48.56 -4.27
CA ALA A 82 -60.92 47.31 -4.98
C ALA A 82 -62.41 46.90 -5.02
N ALA A 83 -63.15 47.11 -3.93
CA ALA A 83 -64.56 46.73 -3.84
C ALA A 83 -65.44 47.63 -4.72
N THR A 84 -65.17 48.94 -4.71
CA THR A 84 -65.84 49.93 -5.55
C THR A 84 -65.59 49.63 -7.03
N LEU A 85 -64.33 49.34 -7.39
CA LEU A 85 -63.98 48.96 -8.76
C LEU A 85 -64.65 47.63 -9.17
N ALA A 86 -64.70 46.63 -8.29
CA ALA A 86 -65.35 45.34 -8.59
C ALA A 86 -66.85 45.47 -8.84
N ALA A 87 -67.54 46.29 -8.04
CA ALA A 87 -68.96 46.60 -8.20
C ALA A 87 -69.23 47.41 -9.48
N LEU A 88 -68.36 48.38 -9.80
CA LEU A 88 -68.47 49.18 -11.01
C LEU A 88 -68.26 48.32 -12.27
N THR A 89 -67.25 47.45 -12.28
CA THR A 89 -67.03 46.48 -13.37
C THR A 89 -68.25 45.59 -13.57
N GLN A 90 -68.90 45.12 -12.49
CA GLN A 90 -70.10 44.29 -12.60
C GLN A 90 -71.25 45.05 -13.28
N ARG A 91 -71.53 46.28 -12.83
CA ARG A 91 -72.59 47.12 -13.43
C ARG A 91 -72.35 47.39 -14.90
N LEU A 92 -71.09 47.59 -15.32
CA LEU A 92 -70.74 47.81 -16.71
C LEU A 92 -70.95 46.54 -17.56
N ILE A 93 -70.57 45.36 -17.04
CA ILE A 93 -70.84 44.09 -17.70
C ILE A 93 -72.35 43.85 -17.84
N ASP A 94 -73.12 44.09 -16.76
CA ASP A 94 -74.58 43.93 -16.75
C ASP A 94 -75.27 44.90 -17.73
N ALA A 95 -74.68 46.08 -17.95
CA ALA A 95 -75.12 47.07 -18.92
C ALA A 95 -74.69 46.76 -20.38
N GLY A 96 -73.99 45.64 -20.60
CA GLY A 96 -73.54 45.20 -21.93
C GLY A 96 -72.26 45.86 -22.45
N GLU A 97 -71.53 46.60 -21.60
CA GLU A 97 -70.26 47.22 -21.98
C GLU A 97 -69.12 46.19 -22.07
N LYS A 98 -68.22 46.36 -23.04
CA LYS A 98 -67.09 45.45 -23.29
C LYS A 98 -65.92 45.69 -22.33
N VAL A 99 -66.14 45.54 -21.03
CA VAL A 99 -65.11 45.65 -20.00
C VAL A 99 -64.80 44.28 -19.41
N THR A 100 -63.52 43.90 -19.36
CA THR A 100 -63.08 42.63 -18.76
C THR A 100 -62.37 42.86 -17.44
N THR A 101 -62.51 41.93 -16.50
CA THR A 101 -61.78 41.95 -15.23
C THR A 101 -60.27 42.03 -15.43
N LEU A 102 -59.74 41.34 -16.45
CA LEU A 102 -58.32 41.33 -16.75
C LEU A 102 -57.81 42.70 -17.22
N GLN A 103 -58.57 43.40 -18.07
CA GLN A 103 -58.23 44.74 -18.55
C GLN A 103 -58.09 45.72 -17.37
N VAL A 104 -59.09 45.79 -16.49
CA VAL A 104 -59.08 46.69 -15.32
C VAL A 104 -57.93 46.36 -14.38
N ALA A 105 -57.61 45.08 -14.21
CA ALA A 105 -56.48 44.66 -13.37
C ALA A 105 -55.12 45.08 -13.98
N TYR A 106 -54.95 44.99 -15.31
CA TYR A 106 -53.77 45.50 -15.99
C TYR A 106 -53.65 47.01 -15.90
N ASP A 107 -54.76 47.74 -16.03
CA ASP A 107 -54.78 49.20 -15.92
C ASP A 107 -54.42 49.66 -14.50
N LEU A 108 -54.90 48.96 -13.46
CA LEU A 108 -54.50 49.20 -12.07
C LEU A 108 -53.01 48.90 -11.83
N ALA A 109 -52.50 47.81 -12.43
CA ALA A 109 -51.08 47.47 -12.36
C ALA A 109 -50.21 48.52 -13.07
N ALA A 110 -50.64 49.01 -14.23
CA ALA A 110 -49.97 50.07 -15.00
C ALA A 110 -49.98 51.41 -14.27
N ALA A 111 -51.05 51.71 -13.52
CA ALA A 111 -51.15 52.88 -12.65
C ALA A 111 -50.30 52.78 -11.36
N GLY A 112 -49.49 51.71 -11.20
CA GLY A 112 -48.66 51.49 -10.01
C GLY A 112 -49.44 51.05 -8.77
N ARG A 113 -50.74 50.77 -8.88
CA ARG A 113 -51.62 50.40 -7.76
C ARG A 113 -51.68 48.88 -7.56
N GLY A 114 -50.52 48.23 -7.51
CA GLY A 114 -50.37 46.77 -7.43
C GLY A 114 -51.17 46.07 -6.30
N PRO A 115 -51.15 46.58 -5.05
CA PRO A 115 -51.96 46.01 -3.96
C PRO A 115 -53.47 46.09 -4.21
N VAL A 116 -53.92 47.19 -4.84
CA VAL A 116 -55.34 47.40 -5.18
C VAL A 116 -55.74 46.47 -6.33
N ALA A 117 -54.87 46.26 -7.31
CA ALA A 117 -55.08 45.28 -8.38
C ALA A 117 -55.25 43.85 -7.84
N LEU A 118 -54.44 43.44 -6.85
CA LEU A 118 -54.58 42.12 -6.19
C LEU A 118 -55.90 42.01 -5.42
N ALA A 119 -56.26 43.02 -4.64
CA ALA A 119 -57.53 43.05 -3.91
C ALA A 119 -58.74 43.07 -4.86
N TYR A 120 -58.65 43.77 -5.98
CA TYR A 120 -59.67 43.83 -7.02
C TYR A 120 -59.88 42.45 -7.67
N LEU A 121 -58.81 41.76 -8.03
CA LEU A 121 -58.87 40.39 -8.56
C LEU A 121 -59.46 39.40 -7.54
N ALA A 122 -59.20 39.57 -6.24
CA ALA A 122 -59.81 38.74 -5.20
C ALA A 122 -61.31 39.02 -5.00
N ALA A 123 -61.78 40.25 -5.27
CA ALA A 123 -63.18 40.65 -5.12
C ALA A 123 -64.07 40.28 -6.33
N ARG A 124 -63.48 39.87 -7.45
CA ARG A 124 -64.19 39.50 -8.68
C ARG A 124 -64.39 37.98 -8.79
N PRO A 125 -65.57 37.49 -9.20
CA PRO A 125 -65.82 36.05 -9.34
C PRO A 125 -64.94 35.39 -10.42
N ASP A 126 -64.58 36.12 -11.46
CA ASP A 126 -63.70 35.69 -12.56
C ASP A 126 -62.21 36.08 -12.35
N GLY A 127 -61.89 36.77 -11.25
CA GLY A 127 -60.54 37.24 -10.93
C GLY A 127 -59.59 36.14 -10.45
N ALA A 128 -60.11 34.94 -10.19
CA ALA A 128 -59.31 33.74 -9.92
C ALA A 128 -59.04 32.87 -11.16
N SER A 129 -59.49 33.28 -12.35
CA SER A 129 -59.34 32.52 -13.59
C SER A 129 -57.88 32.28 -14.01
N ALA A 130 -57.66 31.28 -14.86
CA ALA A 130 -56.36 30.99 -15.46
C ALA A 130 -55.73 32.21 -16.18
N ALA A 131 -56.55 33.01 -16.89
CA ALA A 131 -56.08 34.17 -17.63
C ALA A 131 -55.49 35.27 -16.72
N SER A 132 -56.01 35.41 -15.50
CA SER A 132 -55.51 36.38 -14.51
C SER A 132 -54.29 35.88 -13.73
N TRP A 133 -53.95 34.59 -13.82
CA TRP A 133 -52.91 33.97 -13.00
C TRP A 133 -51.52 34.59 -13.19
N PRO A 134 -51.02 34.83 -14.42
CA PRO A 134 -49.69 35.44 -14.61
C PRO A 134 -49.60 36.83 -13.99
N LEU A 135 -50.67 37.63 -14.11
CA LEU A 135 -50.75 38.96 -13.52
C LEU A 135 -50.76 38.91 -11.98
N ARG A 136 -51.49 37.97 -11.37
CA ARG A 136 -51.47 37.76 -9.91
C ARG A 136 -50.08 37.39 -9.41
N MET A 137 -49.38 36.51 -10.11
CA MET A 137 -48.00 36.12 -9.77
C MET A 137 -47.03 37.30 -9.87
N ASP A 138 -47.09 38.08 -10.95
CA ASP A 138 -46.25 39.27 -11.14
C ASP A 138 -46.50 40.33 -10.06
N LEU A 139 -47.78 40.61 -9.75
CA LEU A 139 -48.15 41.56 -8.71
C LEU A 139 -47.70 41.10 -7.31
N LEU A 140 -47.84 39.81 -6.98
CA LEU A 140 -47.35 39.25 -5.71
C LEU A 140 -45.82 39.33 -5.61
N ALA A 141 -45.12 39.03 -6.71
CA ALA A 141 -43.67 39.14 -6.79
C ALA A 141 -43.20 40.59 -6.58
N LYS A 142 -43.80 41.56 -7.29
CA LYS A 142 -43.50 43.00 -7.16
C LYS A 142 -43.82 43.55 -5.76
N ALA A 143 -44.84 43.01 -5.10
CA ALA A 143 -45.19 43.36 -3.72
C ALA A 143 -44.32 42.67 -2.66
N GLY A 144 -43.37 41.81 -3.03
CA GLY A 144 -42.54 41.06 -2.10
C GLY A 144 -43.30 39.98 -1.30
N ARG A 145 -44.54 39.66 -1.67
CA ARG A 145 -45.42 38.70 -0.97
C ARG A 145 -45.13 37.26 -1.40
N LYS A 146 -43.91 36.79 -1.11
CA LYS A 146 -43.39 35.51 -1.59
C LYS A 146 -44.16 34.29 -1.09
N ASP A 147 -44.63 34.29 0.15
CA ASP A 147 -45.39 33.16 0.72
C ASP A 147 -46.75 32.98 0.04
N GLU A 148 -47.41 34.08 -0.27
CA GLU A 148 -48.69 34.06 -0.98
C GLU A 148 -48.52 33.65 -2.45
N ALA A 149 -47.45 34.11 -3.10
CA ALA A 149 -47.08 33.64 -4.43
C ALA A 149 -46.79 32.13 -4.43
N ALA A 150 -46.09 31.62 -3.41
CA ALA A 150 -45.83 30.19 -3.26
C ALA A 150 -47.12 29.39 -2.99
N ALA A 151 -48.05 29.91 -2.19
CA ALA A 151 -49.34 29.28 -1.93
C ALA A 151 -50.28 29.31 -3.16
N LEU A 152 -50.19 30.37 -3.98
CA LEU A 152 -50.89 30.41 -5.27
C LEU A 152 -50.32 29.35 -6.22
N LEU A 153 -48.99 29.29 -6.36
CA LEU A 153 -48.32 28.29 -7.19
C LEU A 153 -48.62 26.86 -6.71
N ALA A 154 -48.58 26.58 -5.40
CA ALA A 154 -48.87 25.26 -4.85
C ALA A 154 -50.30 24.79 -5.20
N ARG A 155 -51.30 25.66 -5.08
CA ARG A 155 -52.68 25.36 -5.49
C ARG A 155 -52.79 25.06 -7.00
N THR A 156 -52.06 25.80 -7.82
CA THR A 156 -52.05 25.59 -9.28
C THR A 156 -51.38 24.29 -9.68
N VAL A 157 -50.35 23.87 -8.94
CA VAL A 157 -49.63 22.61 -9.17
C VAL A 157 -50.52 21.37 -8.92
N GLU A 158 -51.56 21.50 -8.09
CA GLU A 158 -52.54 20.44 -7.82
C GLU A 158 -53.61 20.33 -8.92
N GLY A 159 -53.85 21.39 -9.69
CA GLY A 159 -54.84 21.44 -10.77
C GLY A 159 -54.27 21.04 -12.14
N ARG A 160 -55.05 20.29 -12.94
CA ARG A 160 -54.64 19.90 -14.30
C ARG A 160 -55.04 20.95 -15.34
N GLY A 161 -54.06 21.49 -16.06
CA GLY A 161 -54.25 22.03 -17.42
C GLY A 161 -54.82 23.45 -17.54
N GLU A 162 -55.04 24.18 -16.45
CA GLU A 162 -55.61 25.54 -16.52
C GLU A 162 -54.57 26.62 -16.83
N VAL A 163 -53.34 26.50 -16.31
CA VAL A 163 -52.26 27.50 -16.48
C VAL A 163 -51.19 26.97 -17.45
N PRO A 164 -50.68 27.78 -18.39
CA PRO A 164 -49.62 27.35 -19.30
C PRO A 164 -48.36 26.87 -18.56
N ALA A 165 -47.85 25.69 -18.91
CA ALA A 165 -46.69 25.09 -18.26
C ALA A 165 -45.44 26.01 -18.20
N PRO A 166 -45.09 26.80 -19.24
CA PRO A 166 -43.96 27.74 -19.14
C PRO A 166 -44.13 28.80 -18.05
N ALA A 167 -45.37 29.22 -17.76
CA ALA A 167 -45.66 30.18 -16.70
C ALA A 167 -45.47 29.57 -15.30
N ILE A 168 -45.86 28.30 -15.12
CA ILE A 168 -45.63 27.53 -13.88
C ILE A 168 -44.11 27.37 -13.65
N VAL A 169 -43.36 27.02 -14.70
CA VAL A 169 -41.89 26.89 -14.63
C VAL A 169 -41.24 28.21 -14.22
N ALA A 170 -41.53 29.30 -14.95
CA ALA A 170 -40.97 30.62 -14.67
C ALA A 170 -41.28 31.10 -13.24
N ALA A 171 -42.51 30.92 -12.77
CA ALA A 171 -42.94 31.27 -11.42
C ALA A 171 -42.17 30.49 -10.35
N ALA A 172 -42.01 29.17 -10.52
CA ALA A 172 -41.30 28.35 -9.55
C ALA A 172 -39.81 28.70 -9.46
N TYR A 173 -39.17 29.05 -10.58
CA TYR A 173 -37.79 29.55 -10.59
C TYR A 173 -37.67 30.92 -9.92
N ALA A 174 -38.60 31.83 -10.18
CA ALA A 174 -38.62 33.16 -9.56
C ALA A 174 -38.77 33.08 -8.02
N LEU A 175 -39.49 32.06 -7.54
CA LEU A 175 -39.69 31.80 -6.11
C LEU A 175 -38.62 30.86 -5.50
N ASP A 176 -37.70 30.34 -6.31
CA ASP A 176 -36.70 29.33 -5.92
C ASP A 176 -37.33 28.09 -5.22
N ARG A 177 -38.43 27.59 -5.80
CA ARG A 177 -39.24 26.44 -5.33
C ARG A 177 -39.16 25.23 -6.27
N PRO A 178 -37.99 24.56 -6.40
CA PRO A 178 -37.84 23.34 -7.19
C PRO A 178 -38.70 22.18 -6.69
N ASP A 179 -39.09 22.18 -5.41
CA ASP A 179 -40.01 21.20 -4.82
C ASP A 179 -41.41 21.25 -5.47
N LEU A 180 -41.90 22.45 -5.79
CA LEU A 180 -43.18 22.63 -6.46
C LEU A 180 -43.11 22.18 -7.93
N LEU A 181 -41.96 22.29 -8.60
CA LEU A 181 -41.77 21.79 -9.96
C LEU A 181 -41.79 20.26 -10.04
N VAL A 182 -41.16 19.58 -9.09
CA VAL A 182 -41.23 18.11 -9.00
C VAL A 182 -42.69 17.66 -8.81
N ARG A 183 -43.43 18.33 -7.92
CA ARG A 183 -44.87 18.04 -7.72
C ARG A 183 -45.70 18.35 -8.96
N ALA A 184 -45.40 19.45 -9.67
CA ALA A 184 -46.08 19.82 -10.92
C ALA A 184 -45.89 18.77 -12.01
N ALA A 185 -44.67 18.25 -12.14
CA ALA A 185 -44.36 17.18 -13.08
C ALA A 185 -45.08 15.88 -12.70
N GLN A 186 -45.13 15.56 -11.40
CA GLN A 186 -45.81 14.37 -10.88
C GLN A 186 -47.35 14.45 -11.07
N ALA A 187 -47.95 15.61 -10.84
CA ALA A 187 -49.39 15.84 -10.99
C ALA A 187 -49.84 15.95 -12.47
N GLY A 188 -48.88 16.14 -13.39
CA GLY A 188 -49.13 16.38 -14.81
C GLY A 188 -49.53 17.82 -15.13
N ALA A 189 -49.28 18.77 -14.21
CA ALA A 189 -49.53 20.20 -14.43
C ALA A 189 -48.51 20.83 -15.40
N ILE A 190 -47.30 20.25 -15.47
CA ILE A 190 -46.33 20.52 -16.54
C ILE A 190 -46.07 19.23 -17.33
N PRO A 191 -45.69 19.31 -18.62
CA PRO A 191 -45.23 18.13 -19.35
C PRO A 191 -44.00 17.53 -18.67
N ARG A 192 -43.70 16.27 -18.98
CA ARG A 192 -42.52 15.59 -18.45
C ARG A 192 -41.29 16.48 -18.70
N PRO A 193 -40.51 16.82 -17.65
CA PRO A 193 -39.32 17.63 -17.79
C PRO A 193 -38.35 17.00 -18.79
N ASP A 194 -37.81 17.81 -19.69
CA ASP A 194 -36.74 17.35 -20.58
C ASP A 194 -35.45 17.08 -19.77
N ALA A 195 -34.42 16.54 -20.44
CA ALA A 195 -33.17 16.19 -19.78
C ALA A 195 -32.45 17.39 -19.15
N ALA A 196 -32.56 18.59 -19.74
CA ALA A 196 -31.88 19.79 -19.27
C ALA A 196 -32.55 20.33 -17.99
N LEU A 197 -33.89 20.45 -18.00
CA LEU A 197 -34.67 20.85 -16.83
C LEU A 197 -34.54 19.83 -15.70
N THR A 198 -34.53 18.54 -16.03
CA THR A 198 -34.35 17.47 -15.03
C THR A 198 -32.98 17.61 -14.35
N LEU A 199 -31.90 17.84 -15.10
CA LEU A 199 -30.56 17.99 -14.54
C LEU A 199 -30.45 19.22 -13.61
N ASP A 200 -30.95 20.39 -14.04
CA ASP A 200 -30.92 21.60 -13.20
C ASP A 200 -31.72 21.40 -11.90
N LEU A 201 -32.91 20.78 -11.98
CA LEU A 201 -33.70 20.46 -10.79
C LEU A 201 -32.95 19.52 -9.85
N VAL A 202 -32.30 18.48 -10.37
CA VAL A 202 -31.50 17.55 -9.57
C VAL A 202 -30.35 18.27 -8.86
N GLN A 203 -29.60 19.13 -9.56
CA GLN A 203 -28.50 19.89 -8.97
C GLN A 203 -28.98 20.80 -7.84
N ARG A 204 -30.11 21.50 -8.02
CA ARG A 204 -30.70 22.35 -6.96
C ARG A 204 -31.21 21.54 -5.76
N LEU A 205 -31.82 20.38 -6.01
CA LEU A 205 -32.33 19.51 -4.95
C LEU A 205 -31.18 18.85 -4.18
N GLU A 206 -30.09 18.50 -4.86
CA GLU A 206 -28.88 17.94 -4.26
C GLU A 206 -28.20 18.96 -3.33
N GLN A 207 -28.04 20.21 -3.76
CA GLN A 207 -27.54 21.30 -2.91
C GLN A 207 -28.37 21.50 -1.64
N ARG A 208 -29.68 21.25 -1.72
CA ARG A 208 -30.62 21.31 -0.59
C ARG A 208 -30.78 19.98 0.16
N LYS A 209 -30.03 18.94 -0.20
CA LYS A 209 -30.10 17.58 0.36
C LYS A 209 -31.50 16.96 0.32
N ARG A 210 -32.33 17.34 -0.66
CA ARG A 210 -33.71 16.84 -0.88
C ARG A 210 -33.72 15.60 -1.76
N TYR A 211 -33.04 14.55 -1.33
CA TYR A 211 -32.89 13.29 -2.09
C TYR A 211 -34.22 12.54 -2.26
N ASP A 212 -35.20 12.80 -1.39
CA ASP A 212 -36.59 12.31 -1.48
C ASP A 212 -37.29 12.82 -2.75
N LEU A 213 -37.08 14.10 -3.08
CA LEU A 213 -37.66 14.73 -4.27
C LEU A 213 -36.94 14.29 -5.54
N ILE A 214 -35.63 14.04 -5.48
CA ILE A 214 -34.88 13.46 -6.60
C ILE A 214 -35.41 12.07 -6.94
N ALA A 215 -35.68 11.23 -5.93
CA ALA A 215 -36.28 9.91 -6.14
C ALA A 215 -37.70 9.99 -6.74
N THR A 216 -38.43 11.07 -6.45
CA THR A 216 -39.75 11.32 -7.04
C THR A 216 -39.63 11.77 -8.49
N LEU A 217 -38.69 12.67 -8.78
CA LEU A 217 -38.37 13.15 -10.12
C LEU A 217 -37.91 12.00 -11.04
N ASP A 218 -37.12 11.06 -10.51
CA ASP A 218 -36.66 9.87 -11.23
C ASP A 218 -37.80 8.99 -11.77
N ARG A 219 -38.98 8.99 -11.13
CA ARG A 219 -40.17 8.25 -11.62
C ARG A 219 -40.84 8.94 -12.80
N VAL A 220 -40.56 10.23 -13.00
CA VAL A 220 -41.17 11.08 -14.03
C VAL A 220 -40.22 11.28 -15.22
N SER A 221 -38.91 11.34 -14.98
CA SER A 221 -37.85 11.49 -15.98
C SER A 221 -36.54 10.85 -15.50
N SER A 222 -35.84 10.09 -16.36
CA SER A 222 -34.70 9.22 -15.97
C SER A 222 -33.33 9.62 -16.52
N ASP A 223 -33.26 10.52 -17.50
CA ASP A 223 -32.11 10.59 -18.42
C ASP A 223 -30.97 11.51 -17.97
N TRP A 224 -31.12 12.16 -16.82
CA TRP A 224 -30.14 13.14 -16.33
C TRP A 224 -28.81 12.50 -15.90
N ARG A 225 -28.80 11.23 -15.49
CA ARG A 225 -27.61 10.52 -14.99
C ARG A 225 -26.50 10.40 -16.04
N ALA A 226 -26.88 10.25 -17.30
CA ALA A 226 -25.92 10.16 -18.41
C ALA A 226 -25.27 11.53 -18.73
N LYS A 227 -25.96 12.64 -18.40
CA LYS A 227 -25.45 14.00 -18.63
C LYS A 227 -24.50 14.46 -17.53
N ASP A 228 -24.72 14.01 -16.29
CA ASP A 228 -23.85 14.31 -15.15
C ASP A 228 -23.68 13.09 -14.23
N PRO A 229 -22.78 12.15 -14.59
CA PRO A 229 -22.52 10.96 -13.80
C PRO A 229 -21.98 11.27 -12.39
N TRP A 230 -21.28 12.39 -12.20
CA TRP A 230 -20.73 12.77 -10.90
C TRP A 230 -21.84 13.13 -9.90
N THR A 231 -22.85 13.87 -10.35
CA THR A 231 -24.04 14.15 -9.52
C THR A 231 -24.81 12.86 -9.23
N ALA A 232 -24.91 11.94 -10.20
CA ALA A 232 -25.53 10.64 -9.97
C ALA A 232 -24.80 9.81 -8.90
N ILE A 233 -23.46 9.79 -8.90
CA ILE A 233 -22.66 9.14 -7.84
C ILE A 233 -22.97 9.77 -6.48
N ARG A 234 -22.92 11.09 -6.35
CA ARG A 234 -23.16 11.77 -5.06
C ARG A 234 -24.56 11.52 -4.51
N VAL A 235 -25.58 11.58 -5.37
CA VAL A 235 -26.97 11.27 -4.98
C VAL A 235 -27.10 9.81 -4.52
N ALA A 236 -26.51 8.87 -5.25
CA ALA A 236 -26.54 7.46 -4.88
C ALA A 236 -25.81 7.19 -3.55
N GLN A 237 -24.63 7.79 -3.35
CA GLN A 237 -23.88 7.71 -2.10
C GLN A 237 -24.64 8.30 -0.91
N ALA A 238 -25.28 9.46 -1.07
CA ALA A 238 -26.08 10.10 -0.02
C ALA A 238 -27.30 9.26 0.39
N ARG A 239 -27.81 8.42 -0.53
CA ARG A 239 -28.91 7.48 -0.29
C ARG A 239 -28.45 6.10 0.20
N GLY A 240 -27.15 5.85 0.31
CA GLY A 240 -26.60 4.53 0.61
C GLY A 240 -26.78 3.50 -0.51
N ASP A 241 -27.13 3.93 -1.73
CA ASP A 241 -27.29 3.07 -2.90
C ASP A 241 -25.93 2.83 -3.58
N ARG A 242 -25.18 1.87 -3.05
CA ARG A 242 -23.86 1.50 -3.59
C ARG A 242 -23.93 0.99 -5.02
N ALA A 243 -24.93 0.18 -5.36
CA ALA A 243 -25.08 -0.38 -6.69
C ALA A 243 -25.34 0.73 -7.72
N GLY A 244 -26.21 1.69 -7.37
CA GLY A 244 -26.44 2.89 -8.16
C GLY A 244 -25.19 3.75 -8.34
N ALA A 245 -24.38 3.92 -7.29
CA ALA A 245 -23.13 4.67 -7.37
C ALA A 245 -22.11 3.99 -8.32
N LEU A 246 -21.96 2.67 -8.24
CA LEU A 246 -21.06 1.92 -9.13
C LEU A 246 -21.55 1.89 -10.58
N ALA A 247 -22.87 1.84 -10.80
CA ALA A 247 -23.47 1.95 -12.13
C ALA A 247 -23.20 3.33 -12.74
N ALA A 248 -23.39 4.40 -11.96
CA ALA A 248 -23.08 5.77 -12.39
C ALA A 248 -21.58 5.98 -12.66
N ALA A 249 -20.69 5.38 -11.85
CA ALA A 249 -19.25 5.40 -12.11
C ALA A 249 -18.87 4.74 -13.43
N GLY A 250 -19.64 3.75 -13.90
CA GLY A 250 -19.46 3.14 -15.21
C GLY A 250 -19.78 4.07 -16.40
N MET A 251 -20.46 5.19 -16.17
CA MET A 251 -20.78 6.19 -17.19
C MET A 251 -19.72 7.29 -17.30
N LEU A 252 -18.71 7.30 -16.42
CA LEU A 252 -17.59 8.26 -16.48
C LEU A 252 -16.66 7.97 -17.66
N PRO A 253 -15.84 8.96 -18.10
CA PRO A 253 -14.77 8.72 -19.05
C PRO A 253 -13.85 7.57 -18.58
N PRO A 254 -13.35 6.69 -19.46
CA PRO A 254 -12.60 5.49 -19.08
C PRO A 254 -11.44 5.74 -18.11
N ALA A 255 -10.76 6.89 -18.24
CA ALA A 255 -9.66 7.28 -17.36
C ALA A 255 -10.08 7.54 -15.90
N GLN A 256 -11.36 7.83 -15.64
CA GLN A 256 -11.90 8.18 -14.33
C GLN A 256 -12.69 7.05 -13.66
N VAL A 257 -13.20 6.08 -14.43
CA VAL A 257 -14.04 4.98 -13.94
C VAL A 257 -13.38 4.25 -12.77
N GLU A 258 -12.10 3.91 -12.93
CA GLU A 258 -11.38 3.11 -11.94
C GLU A 258 -11.13 3.83 -10.62
N ALA A 259 -10.74 5.10 -10.69
CA ALA A 259 -10.55 5.94 -9.51
C ALA A 259 -11.87 6.19 -8.78
N ALA A 260 -12.96 6.41 -9.52
CA ALA A 260 -14.29 6.59 -8.96
C ALA A 260 -14.79 5.31 -8.26
N ARG A 261 -14.65 4.14 -8.89
CA ARG A 261 -15.02 2.84 -8.28
C ARG A 261 -14.25 2.58 -6.99
N GLU A 262 -12.93 2.84 -6.99
CA GLU A 262 -12.08 2.66 -5.81
C GLU A 262 -12.52 3.59 -4.67
N ALA A 263 -12.81 4.86 -4.96
CA ALA A 263 -13.32 5.82 -3.98
C ALA A 263 -14.69 5.42 -3.39
N ILE A 264 -15.61 4.94 -4.24
CA ILE A 264 -16.94 4.48 -3.81
C ILE A 264 -16.81 3.28 -2.86
N LEU A 265 -15.99 2.29 -3.20
CA LEU A 265 -15.79 1.10 -2.38
C LEU A 265 -15.07 1.42 -1.06
N ALA A 266 -14.07 2.31 -1.10
CA ALA A 266 -13.35 2.76 0.09
C ALA A 266 -14.26 3.52 1.06
N GLN A 267 -15.09 4.45 0.56
CA GLN A 267 -16.05 5.19 1.39
C GLN A 267 -17.11 4.26 2.00
N ALA A 268 -17.50 3.22 1.28
CA ALA A 268 -18.43 2.20 1.79
C ALA A 268 -17.78 1.19 2.76
N GLY A 269 -16.45 1.24 2.95
CA GLY A 269 -15.72 0.25 3.75
C GLY A 269 -15.71 -1.17 3.15
N ASP A 270 -16.00 -1.32 1.86
CA ASP A 270 -16.11 -2.63 1.19
C ASP A 270 -14.72 -3.19 0.81
N LYS A 271 -14.07 -3.81 1.79
CA LYS A 271 -12.78 -4.47 1.58
C LYS A 271 -12.85 -5.61 0.56
N ALA A 272 -13.97 -6.33 0.47
CA ALA A 272 -14.13 -7.44 -0.46
C ALA A 272 -14.23 -6.93 -1.91
N GLY A 273 -14.98 -5.86 -2.13
CA GLY A 273 -15.05 -5.16 -3.41
C GLY A 273 -13.69 -4.59 -3.84
N LEU A 274 -12.96 -3.93 -2.94
CA LEU A 274 -11.61 -3.43 -3.21
C LEU A 274 -10.64 -4.56 -3.57
N ARG A 275 -10.69 -5.68 -2.83
CA ARG A 275 -9.92 -6.89 -3.13
C ARG A 275 -10.22 -7.41 -4.54
N ALA A 276 -11.50 -7.55 -4.89
CA ALA A 276 -11.90 -8.02 -6.22
C ALA A 276 -11.42 -7.09 -7.34
N GLN A 277 -11.48 -5.78 -7.13
CA GLN A 277 -10.97 -4.78 -8.08
C GLN A 277 -9.46 -4.90 -8.28
N VAL A 278 -8.68 -5.04 -7.19
CA VAL A 278 -7.22 -5.22 -7.28
C VAL A 278 -6.87 -6.52 -8.00
N MET A 279 -7.60 -7.61 -7.74
CA MET A 279 -7.40 -8.89 -8.42
C MET A 279 -7.74 -8.83 -9.91
N ALA A 280 -8.80 -8.12 -10.30
CA ALA A 280 -9.13 -7.88 -11.70
C ALA A 280 -8.00 -7.13 -12.42
N ARG A 281 -7.42 -6.10 -11.78
CA ARG A 281 -6.26 -5.37 -12.32
C ARG A 281 -5.04 -6.27 -12.46
N ALA A 282 -4.79 -7.16 -11.50
CA ALA A 282 -3.69 -8.12 -11.57
C ALA A 282 -3.83 -9.14 -12.71
N GLY A 283 -5.04 -9.33 -13.24
CA GLY A 283 -5.32 -10.15 -14.42
C GLY A 283 -4.90 -9.50 -15.75
N ALA A 284 -4.71 -8.18 -15.78
CA ALA A 284 -4.33 -7.47 -17.01
C ALA A 284 -2.87 -7.75 -17.42
N SER A 285 -2.61 -7.76 -18.72
CA SER A 285 -1.25 -7.85 -19.27
C SER A 285 -0.44 -6.61 -18.89
N GLY A 286 0.79 -6.80 -18.39
CA GLY A 286 1.66 -5.70 -17.98
C GLY A 286 1.33 -5.04 -16.63
N ALA A 287 0.42 -5.63 -15.83
CA ALA A 287 0.15 -5.13 -14.49
C ALA A 287 1.40 -5.16 -13.58
N ASP A 288 1.59 -4.09 -12.81
CA ASP A 288 2.61 -4.00 -11.77
C ASP A 288 2.20 -4.83 -10.54
N LEU A 289 2.49 -6.12 -10.59
CA LEU A 289 2.10 -7.10 -9.56
C LEU A 289 2.64 -6.75 -8.16
N PRO A 290 3.90 -6.28 -7.99
CA PRO A 290 4.39 -5.82 -6.68
C PRO A 290 3.55 -4.71 -6.06
N ILE A 291 3.17 -3.68 -6.82
CA ILE A 291 2.33 -2.58 -6.31
C ILE A 291 0.94 -3.09 -5.90
N LEU A 292 0.34 -3.95 -6.71
CA LEU A 292 -0.97 -4.53 -6.42
C LEU A 292 -0.93 -5.45 -5.18
N ALA A 293 0.17 -6.17 -4.97
CA ALA A 293 0.36 -6.98 -3.77
C ALA A 293 0.42 -6.12 -2.50
N GLU A 294 1.11 -4.97 -2.50
CA GLU A 294 1.12 -4.07 -1.33
C GLU A 294 -0.26 -3.49 -1.03
N ARG A 295 -1.07 -3.20 -2.07
CA ARG A 295 -2.48 -2.81 -1.87
C ARG A 295 -3.29 -3.93 -1.22
N LEU A 296 -3.11 -5.18 -1.65
CA LEU A 296 -3.77 -6.32 -1.01
C LEU A 296 -3.35 -6.52 0.45
N LEU A 297 -2.06 -6.30 0.77
CA LEU A 297 -1.59 -6.32 2.15
C LEU A 297 -2.25 -5.22 3.01
N ALA A 298 -2.39 -4.01 2.48
CA ALA A 298 -3.10 -2.92 3.17
C ALA A 298 -4.58 -3.24 3.41
N LEU A 299 -5.20 -4.06 2.54
CA LEU A 299 -6.57 -4.56 2.71
C LEU A 299 -6.67 -5.78 3.65
N GLY A 300 -5.54 -6.36 4.08
CA GLY A 300 -5.48 -7.58 4.89
C GLY A 300 -5.56 -8.89 4.10
N ALA A 301 -5.48 -8.85 2.76
CA ALA A 301 -5.56 -10.01 1.88
C ALA A 301 -4.16 -10.62 1.62
N ARG A 302 -3.55 -11.19 2.66
CA ARG A 302 -2.17 -11.74 2.61
C ARG A 302 -1.98 -12.84 1.57
N ASP A 303 -2.92 -13.78 1.46
CA ASP A 303 -2.78 -14.94 0.57
C ASP A 303 -2.77 -14.53 -0.90
N ASP A 304 -3.64 -13.58 -1.28
CA ASP A 304 -3.66 -13.02 -2.63
C ASP A 304 -2.39 -12.22 -2.92
N ALA A 305 -1.92 -11.41 -1.96
CA ALA A 305 -0.68 -10.67 -2.11
C ALA A 305 0.51 -11.63 -2.32
N THR A 306 0.54 -12.73 -1.57
CA THR A 306 1.55 -13.79 -1.70
C THR A 306 1.47 -14.43 -3.09
N ALA A 307 0.29 -14.78 -3.56
CA ALA A 307 0.09 -15.32 -4.91
C ALA A 307 0.55 -14.35 -6.02
N LEU A 308 0.27 -13.05 -5.89
CA LEU A 308 0.76 -12.04 -6.84
C LEU A 308 2.29 -11.93 -6.81
N LEU A 309 2.90 -11.95 -5.62
CA LEU A 309 4.35 -11.90 -5.48
C LEU A 309 5.05 -13.16 -5.98
N MET A 310 4.44 -14.34 -5.83
CA MET A 310 4.92 -15.59 -6.45
C MET A 310 4.92 -15.48 -7.97
N ARG A 311 3.85 -14.94 -8.57
CA ARG A 311 3.80 -14.69 -10.02
C ARG A 311 4.82 -13.63 -10.45
N ALA A 312 5.00 -12.55 -9.68
CA ALA A 312 6.00 -11.53 -9.94
C ALA A 312 7.44 -12.06 -9.84
N SER A 313 7.66 -13.07 -8.99
CA SER A 313 8.96 -13.73 -8.76
C SER A 313 9.16 -14.98 -9.61
N ALA A 314 8.31 -15.20 -10.62
CA ALA A 314 8.40 -16.34 -11.53
C ALA A 314 9.64 -16.25 -12.45
N THR A 315 10.25 -15.08 -12.57
CA THR A 315 11.53 -14.87 -13.25
C THR A 315 12.47 -14.10 -12.32
N GLY A 316 13.78 -14.34 -12.43
CA GLY A 316 14.75 -13.69 -11.55
C GLY A 316 15.12 -14.52 -10.32
N GLY A 317 16.23 -14.09 -9.73
CA GLY A 317 16.70 -14.54 -8.44
C GLY A 317 16.05 -13.82 -7.24
N THR A 318 16.49 -14.21 -6.04
CA THR A 318 15.92 -13.78 -4.75
C THR A 318 16.24 -12.33 -4.39
N ASP A 319 17.21 -11.70 -5.07
CA ASP A 319 17.64 -10.33 -4.80
C ASP A 319 16.65 -9.26 -5.29
N ARG A 320 15.71 -9.64 -6.17
CA ARG A 320 14.68 -8.73 -6.66
C ARG A 320 13.72 -8.32 -5.53
N ALA A 321 13.23 -7.09 -5.57
CA ALA A 321 12.35 -6.54 -4.53
C ALA A 321 11.11 -7.43 -4.27
N ALA A 322 10.47 -7.93 -5.32
CA ALA A 322 9.31 -8.82 -5.22
C ALA A 322 9.65 -10.14 -4.50
N ALA A 323 10.79 -10.75 -4.85
CA ALA A 323 11.24 -12.01 -4.25
C ALA A 323 11.62 -11.84 -2.77
N ARG A 324 12.33 -10.75 -2.42
CA ARG A 324 12.63 -10.43 -1.00
C ARG A 324 11.35 -10.24 -0.19
N ARG A 325 10.37 -9.51 -0.74
CA ARG A 325 9.08 -9.28 -0.09
C ARG A 325 8.30 -10.59 0.08
N LEU A 326 8.29 -11.45 -0.95
CA LEU A 326 7.71 -12.78 -0.87
C LEU A 326 8.37 -13.60 0.25
N LEU A 327 9.69 -13.74 0.24
CA LEU A 327 10.44 -14.52 1.21
C LEU A 327 10.27 -14.02 2.66
N TYR A 328 10.05 -12.72 2.84
CA TYR A 328 9.66 -12.13 4.12
C TYR A 328 8.26 -12.56 4.54
N LEU A 329 7.27 -12.50 3.62
CA LEU A 329 5.90 -12.93 3.90
C LEU A 329 5.78 -14.44 4.12
N LEU A 330 6.59 -15.26 3.47
CA LEU A 330 6.62 -16.70 3.71
C LEU A 330 7.19 -17.05 5.11
N GLY A 331 8.02 -16.17 5.66
CA GLY A 331 8.67 -16.39 6.94
C GLY A 331 9.67 -17.56 6.93
N PRO A 332 10.13 -18.01 8.11
CA PRO A 332 11.13 -19.06 8.23
C PRO A 332 10.55 -20.48 8.08
N ARG A 333 9.23 -20.65 8.24
CA ARG A 333 8.54 -21.96 8.19
C ARG A 333 7.24 -21.81 7.39
N PRO A 334 7.32 -21.68 6.06
CA PRO A 334 6.14 -21.64 5.20
C PRO A 334 5.37 -22.96 5.21
N ASP A 335 4.14 -22.93 4.72
CA ASP A 335 3.31 -24.13 4.59
C ASP A 335 3.79 -25.05 3.45
N ALA A 336 3.14 -26.20 3.31
CA ALA A 336 3.52 -27.20 2.30
C ALA A 336 3.34 -26.70 0.86
N ARG A 337 2.36 -25.82 0.60
CA ARG A 337 2.09 -25.28 -0.74
C ARG A 337 3.21 -24.30 -1.14
N ASP A 338 3.56 -23.40 -0.24
CA ASP A 338 4.61 -22.41 -0.47
C ASP A 338 6.00 -23.07 -0.56
N LEU A 339 6.26 -24.11 0.24
CA LEU A 339 7.47 -24.92 0.12
C LEU A 339 7.53 -25.66 -1.23
N ALA A 340 6.41 -26.23 -1.70
CA ALA A 340 6.37 -26.89 -3.00
C ALA A 340 6.66 -25.90 -4.14
N TRP A 341 6.15 -24.67 -4.05
CA TRP A 341 6.48 -23.62 -5.00
C TRP A 341 7.96 -23.24 -4.95
N LEU A 342 8.53 -23.01 -3.76
CA LEU A 342 9.97 -22.72 -3.61
C LEU A 342 10.82 -23.83 -4.21
N ARG A 343 10.46 -25.10 -3.96
CA ARG A 343 11.12 -26.28 -4.53
C ARG A 343 11.07 -26.29 -6.06
N GLN A 344 9.93 -25.93 -6.65
CA GLN A 344 9.81 -25.81 -8.11
C GLN A 344 10.68 -24.67 -8.66
N ARG A 345 10.77 -23.55 -7.94
CA ARG A 345 11.61 -22.41 -8.33
C ARG A 345 13.10 -22.73 -8.37
N THR A 346 13.59 -23.66 -7.54
CA THR A 346 15.00 -24.05 -7.58
C THR A 346 15.44 -24.72 -8.88
N LEU A 347 14.48 -25.18 -9.70
CA LEU A 347 14.71 -25.84 -10.99
C LEU A 347 14.52 -24.91 -12.19
N SER A 348 14.22 -23.63 -11.95
CA SER A 348 13.91 -22.64 -13.00
C SER A 348 15.02 -21.60 -13.12
N GLY A 349 15.19 -21.04 -14.32
CA GLY A 349 16.18 -20.00 -14.57
C GLY A 349 17.59 -20.54 -14.82
N ASP A 350 18.57 -19.64 -14.84
CA ASP A 350 19.98 -19.99 -14.97
C ASP A 350 20.55 -20.57 -13.67
N ALA A 351 21.80 -21.02 -13.70
CA ALA A 351 22.44 -21.66 -12.55
C ALA A 351 22.55 -20.71 -11.33
N ASP A 352 22.66 -19.40 -11.52
CA ASP A 352 22.78 -18.43 -10.43
C ASP A 352 21.43 -18.19 -9.77
N GLU A 353 20.37 -18.04 -10.55
CA GLU A 353 18.99 -17.99 -10.06
C GLU A 353 18.63 -19.27 -9.29
N GLN A 354 18.96 -20.44 -9.84
CA GLN A 354 18.73 -21.72 -9.17
C GLN A 354 19.47 -21.81 -7.82
N ARG A 355 20.73 -21.35 -7.74
CA ARG A 355 21.49 -21.31 -6.48
C ARG A 355 20.84 -20.39 -5.43
N GLN A 356 20.38 -19.21 -5.84
CA GLN A 356 19.71 -18.27 -4.94
C GLN A 356 18.43 -18.88 -4.35
N TRP A 357 17.58 -19.48 -5.21
CA TRP A 357 16.36 -20.14 -4.77
C TRP A 357 16.61 -21.39 -3.94
N LEU A 358 17.67 -22.15 -4.23
CA LEU A 358 18.11 -23.29 -3.41
C LEU A 358 18.43 -22.87 -1.97
N SER A 359 19.17 -21.77 -1.79
CA SER A 359 19.48 -21.25 -0.46
C SER A 359 18.19 -20.87 0.28
N ALA A 360 17.31 -20.13 -0.39
CA ALA A 360 16.04 -19.69 0.21
C ALA A 360 15.13 -20.86 0.60
N TYR A 361 15.11 -21.93 -0.21
CA TYR A 361 14.40 -23.18 0.11
C TYR A 361 15.04 -23.92 1.29
N ALA A 362 16.36 -24.10 1.27
CA ALA A 362 17.09 -24.85 2.30
C ALA A 362 16.95 -24.24 3.71
N GLU A 363 16.89 -22.90 3.80
CA GLU A 363 16.65 -22.18 5.06
C GLU A 363 15.25 -22.41 5.66
N ARG A 364 14.28 -22.78 4.82
CA ARG A 364 12.85 -22.81 5.19
C ARG A 364 12.31 -24.22 5.43
N ASP A 365 12.80 -25.20 4.68
CA ASP A 365 12.40 -26.59 4.87
C ASP A 365 13.08 -27.24 6.09
N ARG A 366 12.63 -28.43 6.47
CA ARG A 366 13.24 -29.22 7.54
C ARG A 366 14.64 -29.68 7.09
N PRO A 367 15.66 -29.65 7.95
CA PRO A 367 17.03 -29.96 7.54
C PRO A 367 17.20 -31.29 6.81
N ALA A 368 16.54 -32.35 7.27
CA ALA A 368 16.61 -33.68 6.64
C ALA A 368 15.96 -33.71 5.24
N GLU A 369 14.79 -33.07 5.07
CA GLU A 369 14.08 -33.00 3.79
C GLU A 369 14.85 -32.13 2.78
N ALA A 370 15.33 -30.97 3.22
CA ALA A 370 16.19 -30.10 2.43
C ALA A 370 17.46 -30.83 1.98
N LEU A 371 18.13 -31.55 2.88
CA LEU A 371 19.32 -32.33 2.56
C LEU A 371 19.04 -33.40 1.50
N ALA A 372 17.94 -34.16 1.65
CA ALA A 372 17.54 -35.19 0.71
C ALA A 372 17.23 -34.61 -0.68
N PHE A 373 16.57 -33.45 -0.74
CA PHE A 373 16.29 -32.74 -1.99
C PHE A 373 17.58 -32.21 -2.64
N LEU A 374 18.42 -31.49 -1.88
CA LEU A 374 19.68 -30.93 -2.39
C LEU A 374 20.63 -32.02 -2.89
N GLY A 375 20.59 -33.22 -2.30
CA GLY A 375 21.40 -34.36 -2.74
C GLY A 375 21.07 -34.88 -4.14
N ARG A 376 19.86 -34.61 -4.65
CA ARG A 376 19.40 -35.04 -6.00
C ARG A 376 19.36 -33.88 -7.00
N HIS A 377 19.65 -32.66 -6.56
CA HIS A 377 19.56 -31.47 -7.39
C HIS A 377 20.67 -31.45 -8.46
N PRO A 378 20.43 -30.90 -9.68
CA PRO A 378 21.48 -30.78 -10.70
C PRO A 378 22.74 -30.03 -10.24
N LEU A 379 22.59 -29.14 -9.25
CA LEU A 379 23.67 -28.35 -8.66
C LEU A 379 24.25 -28.97 -7.37
N ALA A 380 23.93 -30.23 -7.05
CA ALA A 380 24.32 -30.91 -5.81
C ALA A 380 25.83 -30.94 -5.54
N ASP A 381 26.64 -30.95 -6.61
CA ASP A 381 28.10 -31.05 -6.58
C ASP A 381 28.83 -29.69 -6.62
N ARG A 382 28.09 -28.58 -6.74
CA ARG A 382 28.66 -27.23 -6.65
C ARG A 382 29.09 -26.92 -5.22
N ASN A 383 30.18 -26.17 -5.06
CA ASN A 383 30.78 -25.89 -3.75
C ASN A 383 29.80 -25.24 -2.77
N GLU A 384 29.03 -24.27 -3.23
CA GLU A 384 28.03 -23.57 -2.42
C GLU A 384 26.94 -24.53 -1.95
N THR A 385 26.43 -25.38 -2.84
CA THR A 385 25.43 -26.40 -2.50
C THR A 385 25.98 -27.44 -1.53
N LEU A 386 27.24 -27.86 -1.71
CA LEU A 386 27.89 -28.79 -0.78
C LEU A 386 28.07 -28.18 0.60
N LEU A 387 28.41 -26.89 0.71
CA LEU A 387 28.47 -26.19 1.99
C LEU A 387 27.10 -26.16 2.67
N THR A 388 26.03 -25.85 1.92
CA THR A 388 24.66 -25.92 2.45
C THR A 388 24.28 -27.35 2.86
N ARG A 389 24.66 -28.36 2.09
CA ARG A 389 24.43 -29.78 2.46
C ARG A 389 25.19 -30.16 3.73
N LEU A 390 26.41 -29.67 3.91
CA LEU A 390 27.21 -29.91 5.11
C LEU A 390 26.53 -29.31 6.35
N THR A 391 26.05 -28.07 6.28
CA THR A 391 25.34 -27.43 7.39
C THR A 391 24.02 -28.13 7.70
N LEU A 392 23.25 -28.51 6.68
CA LEU A 392 22.00 -29.25 6.84
C LEU A 392 22.22 -30.65 7.43
N ALA A 393 23.25 -31.37 7.00
CA ALA A 393 23.58 -32.70 7.55
C ALA A 393 23.94 -32.61 9.03
N ASN A 394 24.73 -31.62 9.44
CA ASN A 394 24.99 -31.38 10.86
C ASN A 394 23.72 -31.01 11.65
N ALA A 395 22.86 -30.15 11.09
CA ALA A 395 21.60 -29.76 11.72
C ALA A 395 20.60 -30.91 11.84
N ALA A 396 20.60 -31.85 10.89
CA ALA A 396 19.80 -33.07 10.91
C ALA A 396 20.39 -34.18 11.81
N GLY A 397 21.61 -34.01 12.31
CA GLY A 397 22.33 -35.06 13.04
C GLY A 397 22.87 -36.19 12.17
N ASP A 398 22.88 -36.04 10.84
CA ASP A 398 23.44 -37.00 9.90
C ASP A 398 24.96 -36.87 9.81
N GLY A 399 25.65 -37.43 10.80
CA GLY A 399 27.12 -37.39 10.85
C GLY A 399 27.80 -38.16 9.71
N ALA A 400 27.16 -39.19 9.16
CA ALA A 400 27.71 -39.96 8.04
C ALA A 400 27.63 -39.15 6.74
N GLY A 401 26.46 -38.57 6.45
CA GLY A 401 26.28 -37.66 5.32
C GLY A 401 27.17 -36.42 5.43
N ALA A 402 27.31 -35.83 6.61
CA ALA A 402 28.20 -34.68 6.82
C ALA A 402 29.66 -35.01 6.50
N ARG A 403 30.16 -36.19 6.92
CA ARG A 403 31.51 -36.66 6.55
C ARG A 403 31.65 -36.92 5.04
N ALA A 404 30.63 -37.50 4.40
CA ALA A 404 30.66 -37.74 2.95
C ALA A 404 30.70 -36.42 2.16
N VAL A 405 29.91 -35.43 2.56
CA VAL A 405 29.92 -34.09 1.95
C VAL A 405 31.25 -33.37 2.20
N LEU A 406 31.81 -33.47 3.40
CA LEU A 406 33.13 -32.91 3.70
C LEU A 406 34.24 -33.58 2.86
N ALA A 407 34.21 -34.90 2.68
CA ALA A 407 35.13 -35.61 1.78
C ALA A 407 35.04 -35.05 0.36
N ARG A 408 33.81 -34.84 -0.13
CA ARG A 408 33.55 -34.29 -1.46
C ARG A 408 34.06 -32.85 -1.59
N LEU A 409 33.92 -32.01 -0.57
CA LEU A 409 34.49 -30.66 -0.55
C LEU A 409 36.02 -30.65 -0.59
N LEU A 410 36.66 -31.70 -0.06
CA LEU A 410 38.11 -31.82 0.07
C LEU A 410 38.73 -32.78 -0.97
N ASP A 411 38.04 -33.06 -2.07
CA ASP A 411 38.47 -33.98 -3.13
C ASP A 411 39.51 -33.39 -4.11
N GLY A 412 40.15 -32.28 -3.73
CA GLY A 412 41.13 -31.56 -4.56
C GLY A 412 40.54 -30.42 -5.38
N ARG A 413 39.23 -30.21 -5.33
CA ARG A 413 38.60 -29.02 -5.93
C ARG A 413 39.12 -27.71 -5.34
N ALA A 414 39.05 -26.65 -6.15
CA ALA A 414 39.34 -25.30 -5.68
C ALA A 414 38.24 -24.81 -4.72
N LEU A 415 38.63 -24.32 -3.55
CA LEU A 415 37.77 -23.66 -2.57
C LEU A 415 38.29 -22.23 -2.36
N SER A 416 37.37 -21.26 -2.36
CA SER A 416 37.73 -19.91 -1.92
C SER A 416 38.05 -19.88 -0.43
N VAL A 417 38.73 -18.83 0.03
CA VAL A 417 39.05 -18.64 1.46
C VAL A 417 37.77 -18.63 2.30
N ASP A 418 36.70 -17.99 1.83
CA ASP A 418 35.41 -17.93 2.54
C ASP A 418 34.70 -19.30 2.55
N GLN A 419 34.75 -20.05 1.46
CA GLN A 419 34.23 -21.42 1.41
C GLN A 419 34.96 -22.33 2.40
N LEU A 420 36.28 -22.16 2.53
CA LEU A 420 37.09 -22.94 3.46
C LEU A 420 36.83 -22.57 4.93
N ARG A 421 36.59 -21.28 5.23
CA ARG A 421 36.11 -20.83 6.55
C ARG A 421 34.75 -21.43 6.86
N ALA A 422 33.81 -21.40 5.91
CA ALA A 422 32.49 -21.99 6.07
C ALA A 422 32.55 -23.51 6.31
N ALA A 423 33.36 -24.24 5.53
CA ALA A 423 33.59 -25.67 5.74
C ALA A 423 34.20 -25.96 7.12
N SER A 424 35.13 -25.12 7.58
CA SER A 424 35.74 -25.23 8.91
C SER A 424 34.73 -24.99 10.02
N GLY A 425 33.85 -23.99 9.88
CA GLY A 425 32.78 -23.72 10.85
C GLY A 425 31.69 -24.80 10.87
N ALA A 426 31.46 -25.48 9.75
CA ALA A 426 30.50 -26.57 9.60
C ALA A 426 31.14 -27.97 9.71
N THR A 427 32.32 -28.08 10.34
CA THR A 427 33.00 -29.37 10.48
C THR A 427 32.19 -30.32 11.39
N PRO A 428 31.98 -31.60 10.99
CA PRO A 428 31.24 -32.56 11.81
C PRO A 428 31.88 -32.78 13.18
N ARG A 429 31.08 -33.13 14.21
CA ARG A 429 31.62 -33.40 15.57
C ARG A 429 32.64 -34.53 15.61
N ARG A 430 32.52 -35.52 14.71
CA ARG A 430 33.44 -36.64 14.55
C ARG A 430 33.93 -36.67 13.11
N VAL A 431 35.17 -36.26 12.90
CA VAL A 431 35.85 -36.23 11.62
C VAL A 431 36.89 -37.33 11.58
N ASP A 432 37.05 -37.95 10.41
CA ASP A 432 38.15 -38.88 10.17
C ASP A 432 39.50 -38.11 10.25
N PRO A 433 40.54 -38.64 10.94
CA PRO A 433 41.87 -38.05 10.94
C PRO A 433 42.39 -37.62 9.57
N ALA A 434 42.13 -38.40 8.51
CA ALA A 434 42.52 -38.06 7.14
C ALA A 434 41.81 -36.81 6.62
N GLN A 435 40.52 -36.66 6.93
CA GLN A 435 39.73 -35.47 6.57
C GLN A 435 40.18 -34.25 7.38
N ALA A 436 40.45 -34.41 8.67
CA ALA A 436 40.98 -33.34 9.52
C ALA A 436 42.34 -32.84 8.99
N ALA A 437 43.22 -33.76 8.60
CA ALA A 437 44.50 -33.44 7.99
C ALA A 437 44.37 -32.81 6.59
N ALA A 438 43.38 -33.21 5.78
CA ALA A 438 43.09 -32.57 4.49
C ALA A 438 42.62 -31.12 4.69
N LEU A 439 41.72 -30.89 5.64
CA LEU A 439 41.20 -29.57 5.95
C LEU A 439 42.28 -28.63 6.52
N ALA A 440 43.13 -29.12 7.43
CA ALA A 440 44.26 -28.36 7.96
C ALA A 440 45.26 -27.96 6.86
N ARG A 441 45.57 -28.88 5.93
CA ARG A 441 46.42 -28.57 4.77
C ARG A 441 45.80 -27.50 3.88
N ALA A 442 44.51 -27.60 3.59
CA ALA A 442 43.81 -26.59 2.81
C ALA A 442 43.87 -25.21 3.50
N ARG A 443 43.69 -25.14 4.82
CA ARG A 443 43.76 -23.87 5.57
C ARG A 443 45.14 -23.25 5.57
N ILE A 444 46.18 -24.06 5.76
CA ILE A 444 47.57 -23.60 5.67
C ILE A 444 47.89 -23.07 4.28
N ALA A 445 47.52 -23.80 3.23
CA ALA A 445 47.74 -23.37 1.85
C ALA A 445 47.00 -22.06 1.50
N ALA A 446 45.82 -21.85 2.09
CA ALA A 446 45.02 -20.64 1.92
C ALA A 446 45.43 -19.48 2.87
N GLY A 447 46.44 -19.65 3.72
CA GLY A 447 46.90 -18.62 4.66
C GLY A 447 45.93 -18.34 5.82
N ILE A 448 45.01 -19.25 6.12
CA ILE A 448 44.03 -19.15 7.21
C ILE A 448 44.17 -20.28 8.24
N ALA A 449 45.41 -20.71 8.47
CA ALA A 449 45.71 -21.76 9.43
C ALA A 449 45.25 -21.39 10.84
N PHE A 450 44.69 -22.36 11.57
CA PHE A 450 44.49 -22.25 13.01
C PHE A 450 45.81 -22.54 13.75
N PRO A 451 45.98 -22.01 14.98
CA PRO A 451 47.20 -22.22 15.76
C PRO A 451 47.60 -23.69 15.93
N ARG A 452 46.62 -24.59 15.92
CA ARG A 452 46.85 -26.04 16.08
C ARG A 452 47.05 -26.82 14.79
N ASP A 453 46.81 -26.23 13.62
CA ASP A 453 46.79 -26.98 12.35
C ASP A 453 48.14 -27.65 12.06
N ARG A 454 49.24 -26.92 12.28
CA ARG A 454 50.60 -27.43 12.00
C ARG A 454 51.00 -28.54 12.98
N ILE A 455 50.71 -28.38 14.28
CA ILE A 455 51.04 -29.38 15.29
C ILE A 455 50.16 -30.64 15.15
N ASP A 456 48.87 -30.50 14.82
CA ASP A 456 47.99 -31.65 14.58
C ASP A 456 48.43 -32.42 13.33
N LEU A 457 48.88 -31.73 12.27
CA LEU A 457 49.49 -32.37 11.10
C LEU A 457 50.81 -33.08 11.44
N ALA A 458 51.64 -32.49 12.30
CA ALA A 458 52.88 -33.12 12.76
C ALA A 458 52.61 -34.41 13.52
N TRP A 459 51.63 -34.42 14.43
CA TRP A 459 51.18 -35.63 15.11
C TRP A 459 50.62 -36.68 14.15
N SER A 460 49.84 -36.25 13.15
CA SER A 460 49.33 -37.17 12.13
C SER A 460 50.46 -37.80 11.31
N ALA A 461 51.49 -37.04 10.93
CA ALA A 461 52.65 -37.54 10.21
C ALA A 461 53.48 -38.51 11.08
N TRP A 462 53.68 -38.17 12.35
CA TRP A 462 54.39 -39.00 13.31
C TRP A 462 53.72 -40.36 13.52
N ASN A 463 52.40 -40.35 13.74
CA ASN A 463 51.60 -41.56 13.90
C ASN A 463 51.56 -42.41 12.61
N GLY A 464 51.64 -41.76 11.44
CA GLY A 464 51.81 -42.44 10.14
C GLY A 464 53.23 -42.95 9.89
N GLY A 465 54.18 -42.70 10.80
CA GLY A 465 55.57 -43.16 10.70
C GLY A 465 56.51 -42.26 9.89
N ASP A 466 56.03 -41.13 9.36
CA ASP A 466 56.78 -40.22 8.50
C ASP A 466 57.55 -39.17 9.33
N ALA A 467 58.73 -39.57 9.81
CA ALA A 467 59.58 -38.72 10.64
C ALA A 467 60.08 -37.47 9.88
N ALA A 468 60.40 -37.59 8.59
CA ALA A 468 60.89 -36.48 7.78
C ALA A 468 59.84 -35.37 7.64
N ARG A 469 58.59 -35.73 7.35
CA ARG A 469 57.49 -34.78 7.28
C ARG A 469 57.12 -34.19 8.63
N THR A 470 57.20 -35.00 9.70
CA THR A 470 57.02 -34.52 11.07
C THR A 470 58.01 -33.39 11.40
N ILE A 471 59.30 -33.59 11.07
CA ILE A 471 60.35 -32.57 11.27
C ILE A 471 60.04 -31.29 10.49
N ALA A 472 59.63 -31.39 9.22
CA ALA A 472 59.32 -30.22 8.41
C ALA A 472 58.16 -29.39 9.03
N LEU A 473 57.07 -30.05 9.42
CA LEU A 473 55.91 -29.39 10.03
C LEU A 473 56.23 -28.76 11.39
N LEU A 474 57.04 -29.45 12.22
CA LEU A 474 57.44 -28.94 13.52
C LEU A 474 58.42 -27.77 13.42
N ARG A 475 59.26 -27.72 12.37
CA ARG A 475 60.17 -26.59 12.18
C ARG A 475 59.40 -25.29 12.00
N ASP A 476 58.35 -25.32 11.18
CA ASP A 476 57.48 -24.16 10.96
C ASP A 476 56.72 -23.79 12.25
N HIS A 477 56.12 -24.79 12.93
CA HIS A 477 55.40 -24.56 14.20
C HIS A 477 56.29 -23.96 15.30
N LEU A 478 57.50 -24.48 15.47
CA LEU A 478 58.45 -24.00 16.47
C LEU A 478 59.12 -22.68 16.08
N GLY A 479 58.97 -22.23 14.83
CA GLY A 479 59.28 -20.86 14.43
C GLY A 479 58.31 -19.88 15.09
N ASP A 480 57.02 -20.18 15.06
CA ASP A 480 55.95 -19.36 15.64
C ASP A 480 55.82 -19.56 17.17
N HIS A 481 56.09 -20.77 17.66
CA HIS A 481 55.93 -21.18 19.06
C HIS A 481 57.24 -21.77 19.62
N PRO A 482 58.28 -20.96 19.84
CA PRO A 482 59.62 -21.46 20.13
C PRO A 482 59.77 -22.18 21.46
N ASN A 483 58.81 -22.02 22.39
CA ASN A 483 58.84 -22.59 23.73
C ASN A 483 57.77 -23.67 23.96
N ASP A 484 57.11 -24.17 22.89
CA ASP A 484 56.15 -25.27 23.01
C ASP A 484 56.88 -26.59 23.35
N VAL A 485 56.98 -26.89 24.64
CA VAL A 485 57.71 -28.06 25.16
C VAL A 485 57.22 -29.36 24.54
N ALA A 486 55.92 -29.50 24.28
CA ALA A 486 55.36 -30.72 23.68
C ALA A 486 55.82 -30.89 22.23
N ALA A 487 55.78 -29.81 21.44
CA ALA A 487 56.28 -29.81 20.07
C ALA A 487 57.80 -30.00 19.99
N ILE A 488 58.58 -29.42 20.91
CA ILE A 488 60.04 -29.61 20.98
C ILE A 488 60.38 -31.07 21.31
N ARG A 489 59.64 -31.69 22.24
CA ARG A 489 59.80 -33.11 22.57
C ARG A 489 59.49 -34.00 21.36
N LEU A 490 58.40 -33.72 20.66
CA LEU A 490 58.06 -34.45 19.43
C LEU A 490 59.14 -34.26 18.34
N MET A 491 59.72 -33.06 18.24
CA MET A 491 60.84 -32.81 17.33
C MET A 491 62.06 -33.66 17.70
N ALA A 492 62.39 -33.76 18.99
CA ALA A 492 63.46 -34.64 19.44
C ALA A 492 63.19 -36.11 19.09
N ASP A 493 61.96 -36.59 19.27
CA ASP A 493 61.56 -37.95 18.91
C ASP A 493 61.66 -38.19 17.39
N ALA A 494 61.19 -37.23 16.60
CA ALA A 494 61.26 -37.30 15.14
C ALA A 494 62.70 -37.27 14.63
N GLN A 495 63.57 -36.44 15.21
CA GLN A 495 65.00 -36.38 14.89
C GLN A 495 65.73 -37.65 15.30
N ALA A 496 65.42 -38.22 16.47
CA ALA A 496 65.98 -39.51 16.89
C ALA A 496 65.64 -40.61 15.87
N LYS A 497 64.39 -40.65 15.42
CA LYS A 497 63.91 -41.65 14.46
C LYS A 497 64.49 -41.46 13.05
N ALA A 498 64.61 -40.22 12.58
CA ALA A 498 65.11 -39.94 11.23
C ALA A 498 66.65 -39.97 11.14
N ASN A 499 67.34 -39.43 12.14
CA ASN A 499 68.76 -39.07 12.07
C ASN A 499 69.59 -39.62 13.25
N GLY A 500 68.99 -40.45 14.12
CA GLY A 500 69.65 -41.06 15.27
C GLY A 500 69.69 -40.20 16.53
N ALA A 501 70.10 -40.80 17.65
CA ALA A 501 70.04 -40.18 18.98
C ALA A 501 70.84 -38.87 19.10
N GLY A 502 71.95 -38.74 18.37
CA GLY A 502 72.75 -37.51 18.37
C GLY A 502 71.99 -36.28 17.86
N ALA A 503 71.13 -36.46 16.85
CA ALA A 503 70.32 -35.38 16.28
C ALA A 503 69.18 -34.92 17.21
N ALA A 504 68.73 -35.78 18.12
CA ALA A 504 67.70 -35.46 19.10
C ALA A 504 68.21 -34.60 20.26
N ARG A 505 69.51 -34.72 20.59
CA ARG A 505 70.10 -34.11 21.79
C ARG A 505 69.91 -32.59 21.88
N PRO A 506 70.18 -31.78 20.84
CA PRO A 506 69.97 -30.32 20.92
C PRO A 506 68.51 -29.94 21.22
N TRP A 507 67.56 -30.74 20.71
CA TRP A 507 66.13 -30.52 20.95
C TRP A 507 65.72 -30.92 22.36
N LEU A 508 66.29 -32.00 22.91
CA LEU A 508 66.07 -32.37 24.31
C LEU A 508 66.65 -31.34 25.28
N GLU A 509 67.83 -30.78 24.98
CA GLU A 509 68.43 -29.70 25.78
C GLU A 509 67.55 -28.44 25.72
N ARG A 510 67.02 -28.09 24.55
CA ARG A 510 66.05 -27.00 24.39
C ARG A 510 64.74 -27.26 25.14
N ALA A 511 64.21 -28.48 25.09
CA ALA A 511 63.01 -28.86 25.85
C ALA A 511 63.25 -28.75 27.35
N LEU A 512 64.43 -29.15 27.83
CA LEU A 512 64.82 -29.04 29.23
C LEU A 512 64.85 -27.57 29.68
N ALA A 513 65.46 -26.69 28.88
CA ALA A 513 65.52 -25.26 29.17
C ALA A 513 64.14 -24.59 29.22
N ALA A 514 63.18 -25.06 28.41
CA ALA A 514 61.81 -24.55 28.37
C ALA A 514 60.88 -25.19 29.42
N THR A 515 61.30 -26.25 30.10
CA THR A 515 60.48 -26.95 31.12
C THR A 515 60.73 -26.35 32.51
N PRO A 516 59.68 -26.10 33.32
CA PRO A 516 59.83 -25.62 34.70
C PRO A 516 60.81 -26.45 35.54
N GLU A 517 61.53 -25.80 36.46
CA GLU A 517 62.64 -26.38 37.25
C GLU A 517 62.24 -27.59 38.13
N ALA A 518 60.96 -27.71 38.48
CA ALA A 518 60.44 -28.85 39.23
C ALA A 518 59.32 -29.53 38.44
N GLY A 519 59.38 -30.86 38.35
CA GLY A 519 58.31 -31.66 37.79
C GLY A 519 58.79 -32.92 37.07
N ARG A 520 57.88 -33.88 36.97
CA ARG A 520 58.13 -35.19 36.34
C ARG A 520 58.69 -35.07 34.92
N THR A 521 58.16 -34.16 34.11
CA THR A 521 58.62 -33.93 32.73
C THR A 521 60.10 -33.57 32.65
N ARG A 522 60.61 -32.78 33.60
CA ARG A 522 62.02 -32.40 33.64
C ARG A 522 62.91 -33.59 34.00
N ALA A 523 62.50 -34.43 34.94
CA ALA A 523 63.21 -35.67 35.26
C ALA A 523 63.26 -36.64 34.07
N GLU A 524 62.17 -36.79 33.32
CA GLU A 524 62.14 -37.59 32.10
C GLU A 524 63.10 -37.06 31.02
N LEU A 525 63.24 -35.73 30.89
CA LEU A 525 64.19 -35.11 29.95
C LEU A 525 65.64 -35.30 30.39
N LEU A 526 65.94 -35.15 31.69
CA LEU A 526 67.28 -35.40 32.25
C LEU A 526 67.72 -36.84 32.01
N ASP A 527 66.83 -37.80 32.24
CA ASP A 527 67.07 -39.22 31.95
C ASP A 527 67.41 -39.44 30.47
N ARG A 528 66.59 -38.90 29.56
CA ARG A 528 66.81 -39.00 28.11
C ARG A 528 68.09 -38.33 27.62
N LEU A 529 68.61 -37.35 28.35
CA LEU A 529 69.90 -36.69 28.07
C LEU A 529 71.10 -37.44 28.67
N GLY A 530 70.88 -38.58 29.36
CA GLY A 530 71.93 -39.33 30.06
C GLY A 530 72.32 -38.70 31.40
N ARG A 531 71.60 -37.68 31.89
CA ARG A 531 71.82 -37.03 33.19
C ARG A 531 71.09 -37.77 34.31
N GLY A 532 71.27 -39.09 34.36
CA GLY A 532 70.48 -39.98 35.20
C GLY A 532 70.54 -39.65 36.70
N ARG A 533 71.71 -39.24 37.22
CA ARG A 533 71.86 -38.86 38.65
C ARG A 533 70.96 -37.69 39.02
N GLU A 534 70.88 -36.69 38.15
CA GLU A 534 70.02 -35.52 38.36
C GLU A 534 68.55 -35.87 38.21
N ALA A 535 68.21 -36.78 37.27
CA ALA A 535 66.85 -37.31 37.14
C ALA A 535 66.40 -38.04 38.41
N VAL A 536 67.26 -38.88 39.02
CA VAL A 536 66.95 -39.58 40.29
C VAL A 536 66.76 -38.59 41.43
N ALA A 537 67.69 -37.65 41.63
CA ALA A 537 67.58 -36.64 42.69
C ALA A 537 66.29 -35.81 42.56
N MET A 538 65.88 -35.49 41.33
CA MET A 538 64.63 -34.77 41.08
C MET A 538 63.39 -35.62 41.42
N VAL A 539 63.38 -36.90 41.04
CA VAL A 539 62.24 -37.77 41.37
C VAL A 539 62.18 -38.08 42.87
N GLU A 540 63.32 -38.21 43.55
CA GLU A 540 63.38 -38.28 45.02
C GLU A 540 62.71 -37.06 45.65
N ALA A 541 63.12 -35.84 45.25
CA ALA A 541 62.51 -34.60 45.76
C ALA A 541 61.00 -34.48 45.45
N LEU A 542 60.55 -34.92 44.27
CA LEU A 542 59.12 -34.93 43.93
C LEU A 542 58.33 -35.92 44.78
N ARG A 543 58.92 -37.07 45.12
CA ARG A 543 58.29 -38.09 45.97
C ARG A 543 58.26 -37.70 47.44
N ASP A 544 59.25 -36.95 47.92
CA ASP A 544 59.19 -36.39 49.28
C ASP A 544 58.01 -35.42 49.42
N ALA A 545 57.69 -34.68 48.35
CA ALA A 545 56.54 -33.79 48.30
C ALA A 545 55.19 -34.53 48.11
N ASP A 546 55.16 -35.61 47.34
CA ASP A 546 53.97 -36.47 47.17
C ASP A 546 54.34 -37.97 47.24
N PRO A 547 54.37 -38.55 48.44
CA PRO A 547 54.78 -39.94 48.63
C PRO A 547 53.81 -40.97 48.04
N ALA A 548 52.54 -40.59 47.81
CA ALA A 548 51.49 -41.49 47.36
C ALA A 548 51.42 -41.65 45.83
N ASP A 549 52.14 -40.83 45.07
CA ASP A 549 52.15 -40.90 43.61
C ASP A 549 52.91 -42.15 43.10
N ARG A 550 52.14 -43.20 42.82
CA ARG A 550 52.63 -44.46 42.24
C ARG A 550 53.36 -44.27 40.92
N THR A 551 53.03 -43.23 40.15
CA THR A 551 53.70 -42.97 38.88
C THR A 551 55.12 -42.45 39.08
N LEU A 552 55.35 -41.63 40.10
CA LEU A 552 56.68 -41.21 40.52
C LEU A 552 57.46 -42.37 41.14
N ALA A 553 56.83 -43.26 41.91
CA ALA A 553 57.48 -44.47 42.41
C ALA A 553 57.97 -45.38 41.27
N ASN A 554 57.15 -45.60 40.25
CA ASN A 554 57.52 -46.36 39.05
C ASN A 554 58.65 -45.72 38.26
N LEU A 555 58.59 -44.39 38.06
CA LEU A 555 59.67 -43.65 37.40
C LEU A 555 60.97 -43.76 38.20
N HIS A 556 60.92 -43.57 39.52
CA HIS A 556 62.08 -43.69 40.41
C HIS A 556 62.72 -45.08 40.32
N ALA A 557 61.92 -46.14 40.42
CA ALA A 557 62.38 -47.52 40.27
C ALA A 557 63.08 -47.74 38.93
N ARG A 558 62.48 -47.27 37.83
CA ARG A 558 63.06 -47.41 36.48
C ARG A 558 64.42 -46.72 36.37
N LEU A 559 64.55 -45.50 36.91
CA LEU A 559 65.81 -44.77 36.90
C LEU A 559 66.89 -45.45 37.74
N LEU A 560 66.54 -45.98 38.91
CA LEU A 560 67.47 -46.75 39.76
C LEU A 560 67.95 -48.03 39.09
N ILE A 561 67.05 -48.75 38.39
CA ILE A 561 67.41 -49.93 37.61
C ILE A 561 68.37 -49.55 36.48
N ALA A 562 68.09 -48.47 35.75
CA ALA A 562 68.97 -47.97 34.69
C ALA A 562 70.36 -47.57 35.20
N GLN A 563 70.48 -47.18 36.47
CA GLN A 563 71.75 -46.89 37.16
C GLN A 563 72.41 -48.12 37.80
N GLY A 564 71.87 -49.33 37.62
CA GLY A 564 72.41 -50.56 38.21
C GLY A 564 72.12 -50.73 39.71
N GLN A 565 71.06 -50.10 40.24
CA GLN A 565 70.66 -50.17 41.66
C GLN A 565 69.29 -50.87 41.86
N PRO A 566 69.11 -52.14 41.40
CA PRO A 566 67.81 -52.82 41.47
C PRO A 566 67.33 -53.09 42.90
N GLY A 567 68.24 -53.21 43.88
CA GLY A 567 67.88 -53.38 45.29
C GLY A 567 67.10 -52.19 45.85
N ARG A 568 67.57 -50.96 45.57
CA ARG A 568 66.87 -49.72 45.95
C ARG A 568 65.55 -49.57 45.19
N ALA A 569 65.52 -49.97 43.92
CA ALA A 569 64.29 -49.95 43.12
C ALA A 569 63.18 -50.84 43.72
N ARG A 570 63.52 -52.02 44.26
CA ARG A 570 62.55 -52.90 44.94
C ARG A 570 61.98 -52.26 46.20
N MET A 571 62.83 -51.60 47.01
CA MET A 571 62.38 -50.89 48.20
C MET A 571 61.40 -49.76 47.86
N VAL A 572 61.70 -49.02 46.79
CA VAL A 572 60.86 -47.94 46.27
C VAL A 572 59.46 -48.40 45.87
N LEU A 573 59.32 -49.61 45.32
CA LEU A 573 58.04 -50.18 44.87
C LEU A 573 57.28 -50.93 45.97
N ALA A 574 57.93 -51.21 47.10
CA ALA A 574 57.33 -51.89 48.25
C ALA A 574 56.66 -50.92 49.24
N GLN A 575 56.87 -49.61 49.05
CA GLN A 575 56.22 -48.50 49.73
C GLN A 575 55.02 -48.04 48.88
#